data_AF-A0A932PVP3-F1
#
_entry.id   AF-A0A932PVP3-F1
#
_cell.length_a   1.000
_cell.length_b   1.000
_cell.length_c   1.000
_cell.angle_alpha   90.00
_cell.angle_beta   90.00
_cell.angle_gamma   90.00
#
_symmetry.space_group_name_H-M   'P 1'
#
loop_
_entity.id
_entity.type
_entity.pdbx_description
1 polymer ?
#
loop_
_entity_poly.entity_id
_entity_poly.type
_entity_poly.pdbx_seq_one_letter_code
_entity_poly.pdbx_strand_id
1 'polypeptide(L)'
;MHSAILIDPSDPDEIKRSDLLAHRLHQLALEVGGTVTGEHGTGAVRAPYMRAEHGAALDVMKRVKDALDPKGLLNPGKIWEQG
;
A
#
# COMPACT_ATOMS: atom_id res chain seq x y z
N MET A 1 14.43 4.52 1.98
CA MET A 1 15.10 3.44 2.73
C MET A 1 14.90 2.15 1.97
N HIS A 2 15.92 1.31 1.84
CA HIS A 2 15.80 -0.03 1.27
C HIS A 2 16.07 -1.05 2.38
N SER A 3 15.03 -1.77 2.80
CA SER A 3 15.05 -2.67 3.96
C SER A 3 14.48 -4.02 3.59
N ALA A 4 15.11 -5.09 4.07
CA ALA A 4 14.59 -6.45 3.97
C ALA A 4 14.33 -6.99 5.39
N ILE A 5 13.13 -7.54 5.60
CA ILE A 5 12.78 -8.24 6.84
C ILE A 5 13.07 -9.72 6.59
N LEU A 6 13.99 -10.30 7.38
CA LEU A 6 14.37 -11.70 7.28
C LEU A 6 13.58 -12.49 8.34
N ILE A 7 12.90 -13.55 7.90
CA ILE A 7 12.10 -14.45 8.76
C ILE A 7 12.26 -15.90 8.30
N ASP A 8 11.90 -16.85 9.17
CA ASP A 8 11.54 -18.21 8.79
C ASP A 8 10.10 -18.23 8.24
N PRO A 9 9.88 -18.52 6.93
CA PRO A 9 8.54 -18.55 6.35
C PRO A 9 7.71 -19.76 6.78
N SER A 10 8.31 -20.73 7.48
CA SER A 10 7.60 -21.87 8.06
C SER A 10 7.05 -21.59 9.46
N ASP A 11 7.46 -20.48 10.09
CA ASP A 11 6.97 -20.03 11.40
C ASP A 11 5.87 -18.95 11.24
N PRO A 12 4.59 -19.27 11.54
CA PRO A 12 3.49 -18.32 11.43
C PRO A 12 3.62 -17.09 12.34
N ASP A 13 4.30 -17.22 13.48
CA ASP A 13 4.50 -16.10 14.42
C ASP A 13 5.52 -15.12 13.85
N GLU A 14 6.56 -15.59 13.15
CA GLU A 14 7.49 -14.71 12.45
C GLU A 14 6.82 -13.95 11.30
N ILE A 15 5.97 -14.62 10.52
CA ILE A 15 5.18 -13.97 9.46
C ILE A 15 4.35 -12.83 10.06
N LYS A 16 3.58 -13.11 11.11
CA LYS A 16 2.74 -12.10 11.78
C LYS A 16 3.56 -10.93 12.32
N ARG A 17 4.71 -11.19 12.93
CA ARG A 17 5.62 -10.13 13.42
C ARG A 17 6.19 -9.31 12.26
N SER A 18 6.50 -9.94 11.13
CA SER A 18 7.02 -9.25 9.95
C SER A 18 5.99 -8.29 9.35
N ASP A 19 4.71 -8.69 9.27
CA ASP A 19 3.63 -7.82 8.79
C ASP A 19 3.45 -6.61 9.72
N LEU A 20 3.49 -6.82 11.04
CA LEU A 20 3.41 -5.74 12.02
C LEU A 20 4.61 -4.78 11.92
N LEU A 21 5.81 -5.31 11.70
CA LEU A 21 7.01 -4.49 11.50
C LEU A 21 6.92 -3.69 10.20
N ALA A 22 6.52 -4.32 9.10
CA ALA A 22 6.30 -3.66 7.82
C ALA A 22 5.25 -2.53 7.94
N HIS A 23 4.16 -2.76 8.66
CA HIS A 23 3.15 -1.74 8.93
C HIS A 23 3.73 -0.53 9.66
N ARG A 24 4.48 -0.75 10.75
CA ARG A 24 5.13 0.31 11.51
C ARG A 24 6.16 1.08 10.69
N LEU A 25 6.90 0.40 9.81
CA LEU A 25 7.87 1.06 8.92
C LEU A 25 7.18 2.00 7.93
N HIS A 26 6.06 1.58 7.32
CA HIS A 26 5.29 2.46 6.43
C HIS A 26 4.69 3.66 7.17
N GLN A 27 4.15 3.45 8.38
CA GLN A 27 3.65 4.56 9.21
C GLN A 27 4.76 5.53 9.57
N LEU A 28 5.90 5.03 10.05
CA LEU A 28 7.04 5.87 10.40
C LEU A 28 7.53 6.69 9.21
N ALA A 29 7.60 6.07 8.02
CA ALA A 29 7.99 6.78 6.80
C ALA A 29 7.07 7.98 6.53
N LEU A 30 5.76 7.84 6.73
CA LEU A 30 4.80 8.94 6.57
C LEU A 30 4.92 9.98 7.70
N GLU A 31 5.09 9.55 8.94
CA GLU A 31 5.23 10.44 10.11
C GLU A 31 6.43 11.38 9.99
N VAL A 32 7.53 10.91 9.38
CA VAL A 32 8.73 11.73 9.14
C VAL A 32 8.69 12.49 7.81
N GLY A 33 7.54 12.53 7.13
CA GLY A 33 7.35 13.27 5.87
C GLY A 33 7.91 12.58 4.62
N GLY A 34 8.20 11.28 4.69
CA GLY A 34 8.60 10.46 3.56
C GLY A 34 7.42 9.84 2.80
N THR A 35 7.73 8.80 2.02
CA THR A 35 6.77 8.04 1.19
C THR A 35 6.85 6.54 1.51
N VAL A 36 5.75 5.81 1.35
CA VAL A 36 5.72 4.34 1.58
C VAL A 36 6.38 3.52 0.47
N THR A 37 6.75 4.16 -0.65
CA THR A 37 7.46 3.51 -1.77
C THR A 37 8.46 4.45 -2.43
N GLY A 38 9.64 3.93 -2.76
CA GLY A 38 10.57 4.60 -3.68
C GLY A 38 10.26 4.23 -5.14
N GLU A 39 10.49 2.96 -5.48
CA GLU A 39 10.44 2.48 -6.89
C GLU A 39 9.51 1.28 -7.11
N HIS A 40 9.15 0.54 -6.06
CA HIS A 40 8.35 -0.70 -6.18
C HIS A 40 6.85 -0.47 -6.35
N GLY A 41 6.40 0.77 -6.20
CA GLY A 41 5.00 1.18 -6.29
C GLY A 41 4.15 0.69 -5.12
N THR A 42 2.85 1.01 -5.22
CA THR A 42 1.90 0.78 -4.14
C THR A 42 1.39 -0.67 -4.10
N GLY A 43 0.70 -1.11 -5.17
CA GLY A 43 0.00 -2.39 -5.21
C GLY A 43 -0.97 -2.59 -4.03
N ALA A 44 -1.42 -3.83 -3.84
CA ALA A 44 -2.33 -4.16 -2.74
C ALA A 44 -1.68 -4.02 -1.35
N VAL A 45 -0.36 -4.28 -1.27
CA VAL A 45 0.39 -4.25 -0.01
C VAL A 45 0.40 -2.85 0.61
N ARG A 46 0.52 -1.79 -0.21
CA ARG A 46 0.60 -0.41 0.29
C ARG A 46 -0.66 0.42 0.05
N ALA A 47 -1.68 -0.14 -0.61
CA ALA A 47 -2.96 0.53 -0.82
C ALA A 47 -3.58 1.11 0.48
N PRO A 48 -3.50 0.41 1.64
CA PRO A 48 -4.04 0.94 2.90
C PRO A 48 -3.43 2.28 3.35
N TYR A 49 -2.20 2.62 2.90
CA TYR A 49 -1.51 3.84 3.33
C TYR A 49 -1.76 5.03 2.39
N MET A 50 -2.33 4.82 1.19
CA MET A 50 -2.48 5.88 0.19
C MET A 50 -3.31 7.07 0.67
N ARG A 51 -4.30 6.84 1.54
CA ARG A 51 -5.11 7.92 2.10
C ARG A 51 -4.28 8.83 2.99
N ALA A 52 -3.43 8.24 3.84
CA ALA A 52 -2.54 8.98 4.71
C ALA A 52 -1.47 9.74 3.91
N GLU A 53 -0.94 9.13 2.85
CA GLU A 53 0.10 9.73 2.01
C GLU A 53 -0.40 10.85 1.09
N HIS A 54 -1.56 10.67 0.47
CA HIS A 54 -2.04 11.57 -0.59
C HIS A 54 -3.25 12.42 -0.20
N GLY A 55 -3.90 12.14 0.95
CA GLY A 55 -5.08 12.87 1.41
C GLY A 55 -6.20 12.87 0.37
N ALA A 56 -6.70 14.07 0.03
CA ALA A 56 -7.78 14.26 -0.94
C ALA A 56 -7.38 13.96 -2.39
N ALA A 57 -6.08 13.94 -2.71
CA ALA A 57 -5.62 13.62 -4.07
C ALA A 57 -5.97 12.16 -4.45
N LEU A 58 -6.11 11.26 -3.47
CA LEU A 58 -6.55 9.89 -3.71
C LEU A 58 -7.95 9.82 -4.36
N ASP A 59 -8.83 10.77 -4.05
CA ASP A 59 -10.18 10.81 -4.64
C ASP A 59 -10.13 11.26 -6.10
N VAL A 60 -9.20 12.13 -6.45
CA VAL A 60 -8.94 12.51 -7.84
C VAL A 60 -8.41 11.31 -8.63
N MET A 61 -7.45 10.56 -8.06
CA MET A 61 -6.94 9.32 -8.68
C MET A 61 -8.07 8.31 -8.93
N LYS A 62 -8.99 8.14 -7.97
CA LYS A 62 -10.17 7.27 -8.14
C LYS A 62 -11.09 7.74 -9.26
N ARG A 63 -11.36 9.05 -9.36
CA ARG A 63 -12.18 9.62 -10.44
C ARG A 63 -11.54 9.38 -11.82
N VAL A 64 -10.23 9.51 -11.94
CA VAL A 64 -9.51 9.18 -13.18
C VAL A 64 -9.66 7.70 -13.52
N LYS A 65 -9.48 6.79 -12.54
CA LYS A 65 -9.70 5.35 -12.72
C LYS A 65 -11.11 5.04 -13.21
N ASP A 66 -12.13 5.64 -12.60
CA ASP A 66 -13.53 5.37 -12.94
C ASP A 66 -13.92 5.91 -14.31
N ALA A 67 -13.33 7.04 -14.72
CA ALA A 67 -13.54 7.59 -16.06
C ALA A 67 -12.91 6.73 -17.17
N LEU A 68 -11.73 6.15 -16.90
CA LEU A 68 -11.00 5.33 -17.88
C LEU A 68 -11.42 3.87 -17.89
N ASP A 69 -11.90 3.35 -16.76
CA ASP A 69 -12.31 1.96 -16.60
C ASP A 69 -13.65 1.85 -15.86
N PRO A 70 -14.75 2.33 -16.49
CA PRO A 70 -16.07 2.36 -15.86
C PRO A 70 -16.65 0.97 -15.56
N LYS A 71 -16.09 -0.09 -16.16
CA LYS A 71 -16.47 -1.49 -15.91
C LYS A 71 -15.56 -2.19 -14.90
N GLY A 72 -14.52 -1.51 -14.40
CA GLY A 72 -13.60 -2.06 -13.40
C GLY A 72 -12.78 -3.27 -13.88
N LEU A 73 -12.48 -3.38 -15.18
CA LEU A 73 -11.82 -4.55 -15.76
C LEU A 73 -10.29 -4.54 -15.55
N LEU A 74 -9.68 -3.37 -15.42
CA LEU A 74 -8.24 -3.22 -15.35
C LEU A 74 -7.74 -3.41 -13.92
N ASN A 75 -7.40 -4.67 -13.61
CA ASN A 75 -6.72 -5.10 -12.37
C ASN A 75 -7.48 -4.72 -11.08
N PRO A 76 -8.70 -5.26 -10.90
CA PRO A 76 -9.57 -4.86 -9.81
C PRO A 76 -9.04 -5.33 -8.44
N GLY A 77 -9.35 -4.59 -7.39
CA GLY A 77 -8.96 -4.92 -6.01
C GLY A 77 -7.51 -4.59 -5.64
N LYS A 78 -6.70 -3.98 -6.53
CA LYS A 78 -5.31 -3.64 -6.19
C LYS A 78 -5.11 -2.37 -5.39
N ILE A 79 -5.95 -1.36 -5.60
CA ILE A 79 -5.89 -0.11 -4.84
C ILE A 79 -7.23 0.15 -4.16
N TRP A 80 -8.31 -0.01 -4.90
CA TRP A 80 -9.68 0.16 -4.41
C TRP A 80 -10.37 -1.20 -4.34
N GLU A 81 -11.12 -1.43 -3.28
CA GLU A 81 -12.00 -2.59 -3.13
C GLU A 81 -13.04 -2.61 -4.26
N GLN A 82 -13.47 -3.81 -4.65
CA GLN A 82 -14.59 -3.95 -5.56
C GLN A 82 -15.88 -3.65 -4.78
N GLY A 83 -16.67 -2.71 -5.28
CA GLY A 83 -18.04 -2.49 -4.82
C GLY A 83 -18.98 -3.55 -5.36
#